data_AF-A0A662C7J9-F1
#
_entry.id   AF-A0A662C7J9-F1
#
_cell.length_a   1.000
_cell.length_b   1.000
_cell.length_c   1.000
_cell.angle_alpha   90.00
_cell.angle_beta   90.00
_cell.angle_gamma   90.00
#
_symmetry.space_group_name_H-M   'P 1'
#
loop_
_entity.id
_entity.type
_entity.pdbx_description
1 polymer ?
#
loop_
_entity_poly.entity_id
_entity_poly.type
_entity_poly.pdbx_seq_one_letter_code
_entity_poly.pdbx_strand_id
1 'polypeptide(L)'
;MNWKDLKIYIKLLVTSGITLLLAVIIGVIGITNLNRINDNTKDIVSYYLPVVNNSYKVDKHWHEAINYLTEYNYTGNPYFSDKVLVRSERTLSAIGEIILKGKEANLNKESLEKLSGIQAQIIDFLDVFETYQQKVEETNALNLIINKSTRTLLSNNLNPVLGKDIVEIAGFLNFIRLERIPRKIPNLNQMLLSLNQKADATVSGALSTDINEFTSEIKNYGKLYVEARKLELKITEIGTNVLGDVKGITDVVLDLFTENAETANQITISAKISLYISIVIVLILGIVFTYFIGLSITKPINKSVHIARKIASGDLTEIIKTERNDEIGDLIKALNLITESTNKVIGNIKESANQIGDASLKLNSNSQELSSGSNEQ
;
A
#
# COMPACT_ATOMS: atom_id res chain seq x y z
N MET A 1 -24.49 48.10 2.91
CA MET A 1 -24.15 48.54 4.29
C MET A 1 -22.63 48.66 4.38
N ASN A 2 -22.09 49.83 4.74
CA ASN A 2 -20.63 50.06 4.75
C ASN A 2 -20.01 49.40 5.99
N TRP A 3 -18.83 48.77 5.86
CA TRP A 3 -18.13 48.13 6.98
C TRP A 3 -17.93 49.08 8.17
N LYS A 4 -17.75 50.39 7.89
CA LYS A 4 -17.55 51.40 8.91
C LYS A 4 -18.77 51.62 9.82
N ASP A 5 -19.98 51.41 9.31
CA ASP A 5 -21.25 51.66 10.03
C ASP A 5 -21.74 50.47 10.83
N LEU A 6 -21.08 49.31 10.69
CA LEU A 6 -21.39 48.15 11.51
C LEU A 6 -21.02 48.39 12.97
N LYS A 7 -21.88 47.92 13.88
CA LYS A 7 -21.58 47.90 15.31
C LYS A 7 -20.30 47.13 15.63
N ILE A 8 -19.53 47.56 16.62
CA ILE A 8 -18.23 46.97 16.99
C ILE A 8 -18.37 45.47 17.27
N TYR A 9 -19.40 45.07 18.03
CA TYR A 9 -19.60 43.66 18.36
C TYR A 9 -19.90 42.81 17.12
N ILE A 10 -20.61 43.35 16.13
CA ILE A 10 -20.91 42.64 14.88
C ILE A 10 -19.63 42.45 14.07
N LYS A 11 -18.78 43.48 13.99
CA LYS A 11 -17.47 43.38 13.32
C LYS A 11 -16.63 42.25 13.95
N LEU A 12 -16.52 42.24 15.28
CA LEU A 12 -15.76 41.21 16.01
C LEU A 12 -16.37 39.82 15.80
N LEU A 13 -17.69 39.68 15.94
CA LEU A 13 -18.39 38.41 15.77
C LEU A 13 -18.21 37.86 14.37
N VAL A 14 -18.30 38.69 13.33
CA VAL A 14 -18.04 38.29 11.94
C VAL A 14 -16.59 37.82 11.77
N THR A 15 -15.60 38.58 12.26
CA THR A 15 -14.20 38.18 12.13
C THR A 15 -13.89 36.88 12.88
N SER A 16 -14.32 36.75 14.14
CA SER A 16 -14.13 35.54 14.94
C SER A 16 -14.90 34.35 14.37
N GLY A 17 -16.12 34.58 13.87
CA GLY A 17 -16.93 33.56 13.20
C GLY A 17 -16.27 33.02 11.94
N ILE A 18 -15.71 33.90 11.10
CA ILE A 18 -14.96 33.47 9.90
C ILE A 18 -13.70 32.69 10.30
N THR A 19 -12.95 33.14 11.31
CA THR A 19 -11.75 32.42 11.78
C THR A 19 -12.10 31.02 12.31
N LEU A 20 -13.18 30.89 13.10
CA LEU A 20 -13.66 29.60 13.59
C LEU A 20 -14.12 28.69 12.44
N LEU A 21 -14.86 29.24 11.48
CA LEU A 21 -15.33 28.49 10.31
C LEU A 21 -14.14 27.97 9.48
N LEU A 22 -13.10 28.78 9.29
CA LEU A 22 -11.87 28.34 8.63
C LEU A 22 -11.14 27.25 9.42
N ALA A 23 -11.04 27.39 10.75
CA ALA A 23 -10.43 26.36 11.58
C ALA A 23 -11.16 25.02 11.46
N VAL A 24 -12.50 25.04 11.41
CA VAL A 24 -13.33 23.85 11.17
C VAL A 24 -13.06 23.26 9.79
N ILE A 25 -13.04 24.08 8.73
CA ILE A 25 -12.73 23.61 7.36
C ILE A 25 -11.35 22.94 7.32
N ILE A 26 -10.34 23.54 7.95
CA ILE A 26 -8.99 22.96 8.03
C ILE A 26 -9.00 21.64 8.78
N GLY A 27 -9.74 21.57 9.89
CA GLY A 27 -9.92 20.34 10.64
C GLY A 27 -10.53 19.23 9.79
N VAL A 28 -11.59 19.55 9.03
CA VAL A 28 -12.23 18.61 8.11
C VAL A 28 -11.27 18.15 7.02
N ILE A 29 -10.55 19.08 6.37
CA ILE A 29 -9.53 18.75 5.36
C ILE A 29 -8.42 17.88 5.95
N GLY A 30 -7.97 18.17 7.17
CA GLY A 30 -6.96 17.38 7.88
C GLY A 30 -7.44 15.96 8.13
N ILE A 31 -8.66 15.80 8.64
CA ILE A 31 -9.26 14.49 8.92
C ILE A 31 -9.47 13.69 7.63
N THR A 32 -9.97 14.30 6.55
CA THR A 32 -10.17 13.58 5.28
C THR A 32 -8.84 13.12 4.67
N ASN A 33 -7.80 13.96 4.73
CA ASN A 33 -6.46 13.58 4.30
C ASN A 33 -5.87 12.45 5.15
N LEU A 34 -6.04 12.50 6.48
CA LEU A 34 -5.61 11.42 7.38
C LEU A 34 -6.34 10.12 7.11
N ASN A 35 -7.65 10.17 6.87
CA ASN A 35 -8.43 8.99 6.49
C ASN A 35 -7.91 8.39 5.17
N ARG A 36 -7.62 9.23 4.16
CA ARG A 36 -7.06 8.77 2.89
C ARG A 36 -5.70 8.09 3.05
N ILE A 37 -4.82 8.63 3.90
CA ILE A 37 -3.53 7.99 4.22
C ILE A 37 -3.75 6.67 4.96
N ASN A 38 -4.69 6.64 5.90
CA ASN A 38 -5.01 5.45 6.69
C ASN A 38 -5.58 4.32 5.82
N ASP A 39 -6.46 4.64 4.87
CA ASP A 39 -7.05 3.65 3.96
C ASP A 39 -5.98 3.04 3.04
N ASN A 40 -5.09 3.85 2.45
CA ASN A 40 -3.94 3.33 1.71
C ASN A 40 -3.01 2.44 2.57
N THR A 41 -2.86 2.77 3.85
CA THR A 41 -2.05 1.96 4.78
C THR A 41 -2.71 0.61 5.04
N LYS A 42 -4.05 0.56 5.13
CA LYS A 42 -4.78 -0.71 5.22
C LYS A 42 -4.63 -1.54 3.96
N ASP A 43 -4.58 -0.92 2.79
CA ASP A 43 -4.38 -1.63 1.52
C ASP A 43 -3.03 -2.37 1.52
N ILE A 44 -1.95 -1.72 1.99
CA ILE A 44 -0.62 -2.35 2.17
C ILE A 44 -0.72 -3.63 3.00
N VAL A 45 -1.40 -3.57 4.14
CA VAL A 45 -1.54 -4.70 5.06
C VAL A 45 -2.43 -5.79 4.48
N SER A 46 -3.51 -5.42 3.78
CA SER A 46 -4.57 -6.33 3.36
C SER A 46 -4.30 -7.01 2.02
N TYR A 47 -3.54 -6.37 1.13
CA TYR A 47 -3.27 -6.89 -0.22
C TYR A 47 -1.79 -7.19 -0.44
N TYR A 48 -0.88 -6.29 -0.08
CA TYR A 48 0.55 -6.40 -0.44
C TYR A 48 1.31 -7.38 0.46
N LEU A 49 1.07 -7.36 1.77
CA LEU A 49 1.69 -8.29 2.72
C LEU A 49 1.37 -9.77 2.40
N PRO A 50 0.10 -10.13 2.12
CA PRO A 50 -0.24 -11.47 1.66
C PRO A 50 0.49 -11.87 0.38
N VAL A 51 0.62 -10.97 -0.59
CA VAL A 51 1.35 -11.21 -1.85
C VAL A 51 2.83 -11.53 -1.58
N VAL A 52 3.51 -10.77 -0.73
CA VAL A 52 4.91 -11.08 -0.32
C VAL A 52 5.01 -12.43 0.35
N ASN A 53 4.15 -12.66 1.35
CA ASN A 53 4.19 -13.88 2.14
C ASN A 53 3.92 -15.11 1.26
N ASN A 54 2.97 -15.02 0.34
CA ASN A 54 2.69 -16.11 -0.59
C ASN A 54 3.77 -16.26 -1.66
N SER A 55 4.43 -15.18 -2.11
CA SER A 55 5.60 -15.27 -3.00
C SER A 55 6.72 -16.09 -2.36
N TYR A 56 7.04 -15.81 -1.10
CA TYR A 56 7.99 -16.62 -0.34
C TYR A 56 7.56 -18.10 -0.22
N LYS A 57 6.26 -18.36 -0.01
CA LYS A 57 5.74 -19.74 0.03
C LYS A 57 5.87 -20.45 -1.31
N VAL A 58 5.62 -19.76 -2.43
CA VAL A 58 5.79 -20.31 -3.78
C VAL A 58 7.25 -20.73 -3.98
N ASP A 59 8.19 -19.82 -3.70
CA ASP A 59 9.62 -20.10 -3.78
C ASP A 59 10.02 -21.31 -2.92
N LYS A 60 9.69 -21.26 -1.63
CA LYS A 60 10.02 -22.32 -0.68
C LYS A 60 9.44 -23.67 -1.07
N HIS A 61 8.13 -23.73 -1.33
CA HIS A 61 7.46 -25.00 -1.60
C HIS A 61 7.85 -25.59 -2.95
N TRP A 62 8.11 -24.76 -3.95
CA TRP A 62 8.62 -25.25 -5.22
C TRP A 62 10.02 -25.83 -5.10
N HIS A 63 10.94 -25.15 -4.42
CA HIS A 63 12.27 -25.71 -4.14
C HIS A 63 12.20 -27.03 -3.36
N GLU A 64 11.33 -27.11 -2.34
CA GLU A 64 11.07 -28.35 -1.62
C GLU A 64 10.55 -29.46 -2.56
N ALA A 65 9.59 -29.15 -3.45
CA ALA A 65 9.04 -30.11 -4.41
C ALA A 65 10.12 -30.68 -5.36
N ILE A 66 10.99 -29.82 -5.90
CA ILE A 66 12.08 -30.26 -6.80
C ILE A 66 13.13 -31.08 -6.07
N ASN A 67 13.44 -30.76 -4.81
CA ASN A 67 14.32 -31.57 -3.98
C ASN A 67 13.72 -32.96 -3.71
N TYR A 68 12.44 -33.03 -3.34
CA TYR A 68 11.76 -34.32 -3.15
C TYR A 68 11.63 -35.11 -4.45
N LEU A 69 11.42 -34.45 -5.59
CA LEU A 69 11.42 -35.11 -6.90
C LEU A 69 12.78 -35.76 -7.17
N THR A 70 13.85 -35.05 -6.84
CA THR A 70 15.21 -35.56 -6.98
C THR A 70 15.42 -36.79 -6.09
N GLU A 71 15.02 -36.73 -4.82
CA GLU A 71 15.08 -37.85 -3.87
C GLU A 71 14.22 -39.04 -4.33
N TYR A 72 13.02 -38.79 -4.86
CA TYR A 72 12.16 -39.80 -5.45
C TYR A 72 12.82 -40.48 -6.65
N ASN A 73 13.43 -39.69 -7.55
CA ASN A 73 14.11 -40.22 -8.73
C ASN A 73 15.30 -41.11 -8.38
N TYR A 74 16.00 -40.83 -7.27
CA TYR A 74 17.10 -41.68 -6.80
C TYR A 74 16.65 -42.94 -6.05
N THR A 75 15.55 -42.85 -5.30
CA THR A 75 15.18 -43.91 -4.34
C THR A 75 13.97 -44.74 -4.75
N GLY A 76 13.07 -44.18 -5.57
CA GLY A 76 11.76 -44.75 -5.87
C GLY A 76 10.83 -44.86 -4.65
N ASN A 77 11.14 -44.16 -3.54
CA ASN A 77 10.37 -44.27 -2.30
C ASN A 77 9.06 -43.44 -2.38
N PRO A 78 7.87 -44.07 -2.20
CA PRO A 78 6.58 -43.37 -2.25
C PRO A 78 6.44 -42.19 -1.29
N TYR A 79 7.17 -42.21 -0.17
CA TYR A 79 7.20 -41.07 0.75
C TYR A 79 7.59 -39.77 0.03
N PHE A 80 8.58 -39.82 -0.87
CA PHE A 80 9.03 -38.63 -1.57
C PHE A 80 8.05 -38.21 -2.67
N SER A 81 7.40 -39.14 -3.37
CA SER A 81 6.37 -38.79 -4.36
C SER A 81 5.19 -38.08 -3.70
N ASP A 82 4.74 -38.53 -2.53
CA ASP A 82 3.68 -37.86 -1.77
C ASP A 82 4.11 -36.44 -1.38
N LYS A 83 5.38 -36.24 -1.01
CA LYS A 83 5.91 -34.91 -0.71
C LYS A 83 5.98 -34.01 -1.94
N VAL A 84 6.30 -34.54 -3.13
CA VAL A 84 6.26 -33.76 -4.38
C VAL A 84 4.86 -33.19 -4.60
N LEU A 85 3.83 -34.04 -4.55
CA LEU A 85 2.43 -33.65 -4.73
C LEU A 85 2.01 -32.57 -3.73
N VAL A 86 2.19 -32.84 -2.43
CA VAL A 86 1.78 -31.91 -1.36
C VAL A 86 2.48 -30.56 -1.49
N ARG A 87 3.76 -30.53 -1.89
CA ARG A 87 4.50 -29.26 -2.04
C ARG A 87 4.07 -28.51 -3.30
N SER A 88 3.91 -29.20 -4.42
CA SER A 88 3.41 -28.60 -5.67
C SER A 88 1.99 -28.04 -5.52
N GLU A 89 1.09 -28.73 -4.81
CA GLU A 89 -0.26 -28.22 -4.51
C GLU A 89 -0.23 -26.96 -3.62
N ARG A 90 0.67 -26.92 -2.62
CA ARG A 90 0.86 -25.72 -1.80
C ARG A 90 1.41 -24.55 -2.60
N THR A 91 2.32 -24.81 -3.54
CA THR A 91 2.80 -23.81 -4.49
C THR A 91 1.63 -23.29 -5.35
N LEU A 92 0.79 -24.20 -5.86
CA LEU A 92 -0.38 -23.85 -6.68
C LEU A 92 -1.42 -23.02 -5.91
N SER A 93 -1.66 -23.36 -4.64
CA SER A 93 -2.53 -22.57 -3.77
C SER A 93 -1.94 -21.19 -3.50
N ALA A 94 -0.65 -21.10 -3.18
CA ALA A 94 0.01 -19.83 -2.89
C ALA A 94 0.02 -18.90 -4.12
N ILE A 95 0.27 -19.41 -5.32
CA ILE A 95 0.21 -18.59 -6.54
C ILE A 95 -1.22 -18.14 -6.86
N GLY A 96 -2.22 -18.99 -6.61
CA GLY A 96 -3.64 -18.61 -6.74
C GLY A 96 -4.02 -17.44 -5.83
N GLU A 97 -3.54 -17.44 -4.58
CA GLU A 97 -3.72 -16.33 -3.65
C GLU A 97 -3.00 -15.05 -4.12
N ILE A 98 -1.79 -15.16 -4.68
CA ILE A 98 -1.08 -14.01 -5.26
C ILE A 98 -1.90 -13.40 -6.41
N ILE A 99 -2.44 -14.23 -7.31
CA ILE A 99 -3.25 -13.76 -8.43
C ILE A 99 -4.54 -13.08 -7.94
N LEU A 100 -5.22 -13.67 -6.95
CA LEU A 100 -6.44 -13.11 -6.37
C LEU A 100 -6.17 -11.75 -5.72
N LYS A 101 -5.18 -11.66 -4.84
CA LYS A 101 -4.79 -10.43 -4.15
C LYS A 101 -4.19 -9.40 -5.09
N GLY A 102 -3.46 -9.83 -6.12
CA GLY A 102 -2.97 -8.97 -7.18
C GLY A 102 -4.10 -8.28 -7.93
N LYS A 103 -5.20 -8.99 -8.25
CA LYS A 103 -6.38 -8.38 -8.88
C LYS A 103 -7.05 -7.35 -7.96
N GLU A 104 -7.18 -7.64 -6.67
CA GLU A 104 -7.71 -6.69 -5.68
C GLU A 104 -6.81 -5.44 -5.55
N ALA A 105 -5.50 -5.61 -5.73
CA ALA A 105 -4.51 -4.54 -5.73
C ALA A 105 -4.32 -3.83 -7.09
N ASN A 106 -5.16 -4.11 -8.10
CA ASN A 106 -5.05 -3.58 -9.46
C ASN A 106 -3.70 -3.85 -10.15
N LEU A 107 -3.09 -5.01 -9.89
CA LEU A 107 -1.88 -5.45 -10.57
C LEU A 107 -2.07 -5.41 -12.10
N ASN A 108 -1.05 -4.91 -12.81
CA ASN A 108 -1.12 -4.79 -14.26
C ASN A 108 -1.35 -6.14 -14.96
N LYS A 109 -1.94 -6.07 -16.16
CA LYS A 109 -2.35 -7.26 -16.94
C LYS A 109 -1.18 -8.18 -17.25
N GLU A 110 -0.02 -7.63 -17.59
CA GLU A 110 1.20 -8.39 -17.93
C GLU A 110 1.68 -9.24 -16.75
N SER A 111 1.67 -8.68 -15.55
CA SER A 111 2.05 -9.39 -14.32
C SER A 111 1.06 -10.51 -13.99
N LEU A 112 -0.25 -10.26 -14.16
CA LEU A 112 -1.28 -11.29 -13.99
C LEU A 112 -1.14 -12.42 -15.02
N GLU A 113 -0.80 -12.10 -16.27
CA GLU A 113 -0.53 -13.09 -17.31
C GLU A 113 0.72 -13.93 -16.98
N LYS A 114 1.81 -13.30 -16.52
CA LYS A 114 3.03 -13.99 -16.07
C LYS A 114 2.73 -14.96 -14.92
N LEU A 115 2.02 -14.52 -13.88
CA LEU A 115 1.62 -15.37 -12.75
C LEU A 115 0.73 -16.54 -13.18
N SER A 116 -0.21 -16.29 -14.10
CA SER A 116 -1.10 -17.33 -14.64
C SER A 116 -0.32 -18.35 -15.49
N GLY A 117 0.71 -17.90 -16.22
CA GLY A 117 1.61 -18.79 -16.96
C GLY A 117 2.37 -19.75 -16.05
N ILE A 118 2.91 -19.25 -14.94
CA ILE A 118 3.57 -20.07 -13.91
C ILE A 118 2.57 -21.06 -13.30
N GLN A 119 1.36 -20.61 -12.99
CA GLN A 119 0.30 -21.48 -12.46
C GLN A 119 0.00 -22.63 -13.42
N ALA A 120 -0.11 -22.36 -14.73
CA ALA A 120 -0.35 -23.37 -15.75
C ALA A 120 0.80 -24.38 -15.88
N GLN A 121 2.06 -23.93 -15.79
CA GLN A 121 3.22 -24.83 -15.79
C GLN A 121 3.23 -25.75 -14.57
N ILE A 122 2.85 -25.27 -13.38
CA ILE A 122 2.74 -26.10 -12.17
C ILE A 122 1.64 -27.16 -12.33
N ILE A 123 0.55 -26.84 -13.02
CA ILE A 123 -0.51 -27.82 -13.35
C ILE A 123 0.02 -28.87 -14.33
N ASP A 124 0.67 -28.48 -15.43
CA ASP A 124 1.29 -29.45 -16.37
C ASP A 124 2.36 -30.31 -15.66
N PHE A 125 3.11 -29.75 -14.72
CA PHE A 125 4.03 -30.51 -13.87
C PHE A 125 3.31 -31.62 -13.10
N LEU A 126 2.19 -31.31 -12.44
CA LEU A 126 1.41 -32.27 -11.66
C LEU A 126 0.84 -33.39 -12.54
N ASP A 127 0.25 -33.04 -13.69
CA ASP A 127 -0.33 -33.99 -14.64
C ASP A 127 0.73 -34.97 -15.18
N VAL A 128 1.90 -34.45 -15.55
CA VAL A 128 3.00 -35.27 -16.04
C VAL A 128 3.59 -36.12 -14.91
N PHE A 129 3.68 -35.57 -13.69
CA PHE A 129 4.19 -36.28 -12.51
C PHE A 129 3.31 -37.47 -12.12
N GLU A 130 1.99 -37.33 -12.15
CA GLU A 130 1.05 -38.43 -11.91
C GLU A 130 1.28 -39.57 -12.93
N THR A 131 1.37 -39.22 -14.21
CA THR A 131 1.65 -40.20 -15.28
C THR A 131 2.99 -40.89 -15.08
N TYR A 132 4.02 -40.14 -14.66
CA TYR A 132 5.34 -40.69 -14.36
C TYR A 132 5.31 -41.67 -13.18
N GLN A 133 4.63 -41.31 -12.09
CA GLN A 133 4.47 -42.17 -10.92
C GLN A 133 3.84 -43.51 -11.32
N GLN A 134 2.74 -43.47 -12.09
CA GLN A 134 2.09 -44.68 -12.58
C GLN A 134 3.07 -45.56 -13.39
N LYS A 135 3.88 -44.97 -14.28
CA LYS A 135 4.86 -45.73 -15.06
C LYS A 135 5.98 -46.33 -14.21
N VAL A 136 6.41 -45.63 -13.16
CA VAL A 136 7.39 -46.16 -12.20
C VAL A 136 6.81 -47.34 -11.43
N GLU A 137 5.56 -47.26 -10.98
CA GLU A 137 4.87 -48.36 -10.30
C GLU A 137 4.70 -49.59 -11.20
N GLU A 138 4.26 -49.40 -12.45
CA GLU A 138 4.17 -50.47 -13.46
C GLU A 138 5.54 -51.13 -13.70
N THR A 139 6.59 -50.33 -13.80
CA THR A 139 7.97 -50.80 -13.99
C THR A 139 8.47 -51.61 -12.78
N ASN A 140 8.16 -51.15 -11.56
CA ASN A 140 8.53 -51.83 -10.31
C ASN A 140 7.79 -53.15 -10.14
N ALA A 141 6.49 -53.19 -10.44
CA ALA A 141 5.69 -54.41 -10.42
C ALA A 141 6.25 -55.46 -11.39
N LEU A 142 6.56 -55.04 -12.62
CA LEU A 142 7.11 -55.92 -13.65
C LEU A 142 8.52 -56.42 -13.28
N ASN A 143 9.33 -55.62 -12.60
CA ASN A 143 10.61 -56.06 -12.08
C ASN A 143 10.46 -57.19 -11.03
N LEU A 144 9.44 -57.15 -10.16
CA LEU A 144 9.18 -58.23 -9.21
C LEU A 144 8.82 -59.53 -9.94
N ILE A 145 8.00 -59.43 -10.99
CA ILE A 145 7.63 -60.56 -11.84
C ILE A 145 8.88 -61.14 -12.52
N ILE A 146 9.70 -60.31 -13.19
CA ILE A 146 10.93 -60.75 -13.87
C ILE A 146 11.89 -61.46 -12.90
N ASN A 147 12.04 -60.95 -11.67
CA ASN A 147 12.88 -61.59 -10.65
C ASN A 147 12.34 -62.97 -10.24
N LYS A 148 11.01 -63.13 -10.15
CA LYS A 148 10.37 -64.43 -9.89
C LYS A 148 10.54 -65.38 -11.07
N SER A 149 10.31 -64.90 -12.30
CA SER A 149 10.50 -65.66 -13.54
C SER A 149 11.95 -66.15 -13.68
N THR A 150 12.92 -65.28 -13.39
CA THR A 150 14.35 -65.61 -13.38
C THR A 150 14.66 -66.74 -12.40
N ARG A 151 14.18 -66.65 -11.15
CA ARG A 151 14.40 -67.71 -10.14
C ARG A 151 13.76 -69.04 -10.54
N THR A 152 12.54 -68.98 -11.08
CA THR A 152 11.79 -70.17 -11.52
C THR A 152 12.53 -70.88 -12.65
N LEU A 153 12.93 -70.13 -13.68
CA LEU A 153 13.71 -70.65 -14.79
C LEU A 153 15.00 -71.32 -14.32
N LEU A 154 15.79 -70.63 -13.47
CA LEU A 154 17.04 -71.16 -12.95
C LEU A 154 16.88 -72.41 -12.07
N SER A 155 15.69 -72.64 -11.49
CA SER A 155 15.39 -73.85 -10.70
C SER A 155 15.03 -75.09 -11.53
N ASN A 156 14.68 -74.93 -12.81
CA ASN A 156 14.18 -76.01 -13.67
C ASN A 156 15.28 -76.86 -14.37
N ASN A 157 16.50 -76.95 -13.81
CA ASN A 157 17.63 -77.69 -14.41
C ASN A 157 17.88 -77.34 -15.90
N LEU A 158 17.86 -76.05 -16.21
CA LEU A 158 18.15 -75.53 -17.55
C LEU A 158 19.51 -76.00 -18.08
N ASN A 159 19.62 -76.11 -19.41
CA ASN A 159 20.91 -76.22 -20.08
C ASN A 159 21.84 -75.07 -19.62
N PRO A 160 23.12 -75.35 -19.26
CA PRO A 160 24.06 -74.33 -18.78
C PRO A 160 24.19 -73.09 -19.68
N VAL A 161 24.02 -73.25 -20.99
CA VAL A 161 24.08 -72.12 -21.95
C VAL A 161 22.89 -71.17 -21.76
N LEU A 162 21.67 -71.71 -21.67
CA LEU A 162 20.46 -70.90 -21.45
C LEU A 162 20.46 -70.26 -20.06
N GLY A 163 20.89 -71.01 -19.04
CA GLY A 163 21.02 -70.48 -17.68
C GLY A 163 21.98 -69.29 -17.62
N LYS A 164 23.12 -69.36 -18.33
CA LYS A 164 24.07 -68.26 -18.43
C LYS A 164 23.46 -67.03 -19.10
N ASP A 165 22.79 -67.19 -20.24
CA ASP A 165 22.15 -66.08 -20.96
C ASP A 165 21.09 -65.39 -20.07
N ILE A 166 20.27 -66.16 -19.34
CA ILE A 166 19.26 -65.62 -18.42
C ILE A 166 19.92 -64.79 -17.30
N VAL A 167 21.01 -65.28 -16.69
CA VAL A 167 21.74 -64.53 -15.66
C VAL A 167 22.36 -63.25 -16.23
N GLU A 168 22.96 -63.31 -17.42
CA GLU A 168 23.52 -62.14 -18.10
C GLU A 168 22.44 -61.10 -18.43
N ILE A 169 21.28 -61.53 -18.92
CA ILE A 169 20.13 -60.67 -19.21
C ILE A 169 19.61 -60.00 -17.93
N ALA A 170 19.40 -60.78 -16.86
CA ALA A 170 18.94 -60.24 -15.57
C ALA A 170 19.95 -59.27 -14.96
N GLY A 171 21.25 -59.58 -15.05
CA GLY A 171 22.34 -58.68 -14.65
C GLY A 171 22.38 -57.40 -15.47
N PHE A 172 22.22 -57.50 -16.79
CA PHE A 172 22.19 -56.35 -17.68
C PHE A 172 20.97 -55.45 -17.44
N LEU A 173 19.80 -56.04 -17.15
CA LEU A 173 18.61 -55.32 -16.75
C LEU A 173 18.84 -54.53 -15.45
N ASN A 174 19.46 -55.17 -14.45
CA ASN A 174 19.81 -54.51 -13.19
C ASN A 174 20.81 -53.36 -13.41
N PHE A 175 21.80 -53.55 -14.29
CA PHE A 175 22.74 -52.51 -14.69
C PHE A 175 22.03 -51.32 -15.34
N ILE A 176 21.12 -51.55 -16.29
CA ILE A 176 20.33 -50.49 -16.94
C ILE A 176 19.55 -49.67 -15.92
N ARG A 177 18.97 -50.34 -14.92
CA ARG A 177 18.22 -49.71 -13.83
C ARG A 177 19.11 -48.82 -12.96
N LEU A 178 20.26 -49.34 -12.51
CA LEU A 178 21.18 -48.61 -11.62
C LEU A 178 21.81 -47.41 -12.31
N GLU A 179 22.28 -47.58 -13.54
CA GLU A 179 22.96 -46.52 -14.30
C GLU A 179 21.98 -45.55 -14.98
N ARG A 180 20.69 -45.85 -14.95
CA ARG A 180 19.61 -45.07 -15.54
C ARG A 180 19.80 -44.79 -17.06
N ILE A 181 20.26 -45.79 -17.82
CA ILE A 181 20.69 -45.64 -19.25
C ILE A 181 19.68 -46.23 -20.25
N PRO A 182 18.67 -45.48 -20.74
CA PRO A 182 17.67 -46.00 -21.69
C PRO A 182 18.26 -46.41 -23.04
N ARG A 183 19.38 -45.80 -23.49
CA ARG A 183 20.05 -46.16 -24.76
C ARG A 183 20.59 -47.59 -24.82
N LYS A 184 20.59 -48.33 -23.71
CA LYS A 184 21.04 -49.74 -23.63
C LYS A 184 19.90 -50.74 -23.82
N ILE A 185 18.64 -50.30 -23.84
CA ILE A 185 17.47 -51.16 -24.09
C ILE A 185 17.53 -51.88 -25.46
N PRO A 186 18.03 -51.28 -26.56
CA PRO A 186 18.22 -52.01 -27.81
C PRO A 186 19.17 -53.21 -27.68
N ASN A 187 20.25 -53.08 -26.89
CA ASN A 187 21.16 -54.20 -26.63
C ASN A 187 20.48 -55.31 -25.83
N LEU A 188 19.67 -54.94 -24.83
CA LEU A 188 18.87 -55.88 -24.06
C LEU A 188 17.92 -56.65 -24.99
N ASN A 189 17.24 -55.96 -25.91
CA ASN A 189 16.38 -56.60 -26.91
C ASN A 189 17.13 -57.59 -27.80
N GLN A 190 18.39 -57.30 -28.18
CA GLN A 190 19.23 -58.24 -28.93
C GLN A 190 19.59 -59.49 -28.11
N MET A 191 19.89 -59.33 -26.83
CA MET A 191 20.15 -60.46 -25.92
C MET A 191 18.89 -61.35 -25.78
N LEU A 192 17.71 -60.75 -25.63
CA LEU A 192 16.44 -61.47 -25.59
C LEU A 192 16.14 -62.24 -26.88
N LEU A 193 16.41 -61.62 -28.04
CA LEU A 193 16.26 -62.30 -29.34
C LEU A 193 17.19 -63.52 -29.46
N SER A 194 18.44 -63.38 -29.04
CA SER A 194 19.39 -64.50 -29.04
C SER A 194 18.95 -65.63 -28.10
N LEU A 195 18.45 -65.28 -26.90
CA LEU A 195 17.90 -66.26 -25.95
C LEU A 195 16.73 -67.04 -26.55
N ASN A 196 15.75 -66.36 -27.15
CA ASN A 196 14.59 -67.02 -27.76
C ASN A 196 15.02 -67.95 -28.91
N GLN A 197 15.92 -67.51 -29.79
CA GLN A 197 16.43 -68.36 -30.87
C GLN A 197 17.09 -69.65 -30.36
N LYS A 198 17.88 -69.57 -29.29
CA LYS A 198 18.50 -70.75 -28.67
C LYS A 198 17.46 -71.62 -27.98
N ALA A 199 16.50 -71.02 -27.29
CA ALA A 199 15.43 -71.74 -26.60
C ALA A 199 14.57 -72.53 -27.58
N ASP A 200 14.12 -71.91 -28.68
CA ASP A 200 13.32 -72.56 -29.73
C ASP A 200 14.04 -73.76 -30.35
N ALA A 201 15.38 -73.74 -30.40
CA ALA A 201 16.19 -74.83 -30.92
C ALA A 201 16.45 -75.96 -29.91
N THR A 202 16.26 -75.74 -28.61
CA THR A 202 16.78 -76.64 -27.57
C THR A 202 15.77 -77.08 -26.51
N VAL A 203 14.65 -76.37 -26.35
CA VAL A 203 13.62 -76.67 -25.36
C VAL A 203 12.22 -76.58 -25.98
N SER A 204 11.28 -77.36 -25.46
CA SER A 204 9.89 -77.39 -25.92
C SER A 204 8.92 -77.55 -24.74
N GLY A 205 7.62 -77.39 -25.00
CA GLY A 205 6.59 -77.49 -23.96
C GLY A 205 6.66 -76.33 -22.96
N ALA A 206 6.38 -76.62 -21.68
CA ALA A 206 6.26 -75.61 -20.63
C ALA A 206 7.50 -74.71 -20.50
N LEU A 207 8.71 -75.26 -20.64
CA LEU A 207 9.94 -74.48 -20.51
C LEU A 207 10.14 -73.45 -21.64
N SER A 208 9.70 -73.77 -22.87
CA SER A 208 9.69 -72.82 -23.98
C SER A 208 8.67 -71.69 -23.73
N THR A 209 7.51 -72.02 -23.17
CA THR A 209 6.51 -71.02 -22.75
C THR A 209 7.06 -70.09 -21.67
N ASP A 210 7.70 -70.63 -20.63
CA ASP A 210 8.29 -69.83 -19.53
C ASP A 210 9.38 -68.86 -20.04
N ILE A 211 10.23 -69.29 -20.98
CA ILE A 211 11.25 -68.42 -21.58
C ILE A 211 10.62 -67.33 -22.45
N ASN A 212 9.59 -67.66 -23.23
CA ASN A 212 8.87 -66.68 -24.04
C ASN A 212 8.15 -65.64 -23.17
N GLU A 213 7.56 -66.07 -22.05
CA GLU A 213 6.95 -65.17 -21.06
C GLU A 213 8.02 -64.27 -20.43
N PHE A 214 9.13 -64.83 -19.93
CA PHE A 214 10.25 -64.07 -19.40
C PHE A 214 10.80 -63.02 -20.37
N THR A 215 10.99 -63.37 -21.65
CA THR A 215 11.47 -62.40 -22.64
C THR A 215 10.44 -61.33 -22.96
N SER A 216 9.15 -61.67 -22.99
CA SER A 216 8.06 -60.72 -23.14
C SER A 216 7.99 -59.74 -21.97
N GLU A 217 8.11 -60.22 -20.73
CA GLU A 217 8.15 -59.41 -19.51
C GLU A 217 9.30 -58.40 -19.55
N ILE A 218 10.52 -58.83 -19.89
CA ILE A 218 11.68 -57.92 -19.98
C ILE A 218 11.51 -56.91 -21.11
N LYS A 219 10.96 -57.31 -22.26
CA LYS A 219 10.70 -56.39 -23.37
C LYS A 219 9.68 -55.32 -22.98
N ASN A 220 8.61 -55.72 -22.29
CA ASN A 220 7.61 -54.79 -21.76
C ASN A 220 8.20 -53.86 -20.71
N TYR A 221 9.06 -54.38 -19.82
CA TYR A 221 9.81 -53.56 -18.86
C TYR A 221 10.66 -52.52 -19.59
N GLY A 222 11.40 -52.93 -20.61
CA GLY A 222 12.25 -52.03 -21.38
C GLY A 222 11.47 -50.88 -22.04
N LYS A 223 10.25 -51.17 -22.53
CA LYS A 223 9.34 -50.15 -23.07
C LYS A 223 8.88 -49.17 -21.98
N LEU A 224 8.33 -49.68 -20.89
CA LEU A 224 7.83 -48.87 -19.76
C LEU A 224 8.93 -48.02 -19.14
N TYR A 225 10.13 -48.59 -18.99
CA TYR A 225 11.30 -47.90 -18.47
C TYR A 225 11.69 -46.70 -19.35
N VAL A 226 11.66 -46.85 -20.69
CA VAL A 226 11.94 -45.74 -21.62
C VAL A 226 10.85 -44.67 -21.54
N GLU A 227 9.58 -45.07 -21.44
CA GLU A 227 8.45 -44.14 -21.27
C GLU A 227 8.58 -43.35 -19.96
N ALA A 228 8.81 -44.02 -18.83
CA ALA A 228 9.04 -43.40 -17.53
C ALA A 228 10.21 -42.41 -17.58
N ARG A 229 11.32 -42.78 -18.23
CA ARG A 229 12.50 -41.92 -18.33
C ARG A 229 12.25 -40.66 -19.18
N LYS A 230 11.42 -40.76 -20.22
CA LYS A 230 11.00 -39.57 -21.00
C LYS A 230 10.16 -38.62 -20.16
N LEU A 231 9.23 -39.14 -19.37
CA LEU A 231 8.40 -38.35 -18.48
C LEU A 231 9.25 -37.69 -17.38
N GLU A 232 10.20 -38.41 -16.78
CA GLU A 232 11.11 -37.85 -15.79
C GLU A 232 11.90 -36.65 -16.35
N LEU A 233 12.41 -36.75 -17.58
CA LEU A 233 13.10 -35.65 -18.24
C LEU A 233 12.15 -34.46 -18.46
N LYS A 234 10.92 -34.71 -18.93
CA LYS A 234 9.90 -33.67 -19.12
C LYS A 234 9.56 -32.96 -17.80
N ILE A 235 9.35 -33.72 -16.72
CA ILE A 235 9.04 -33.17 -15.38
C ILE A 235 10.21 -32.35 -14.85
N THR A 236 11.44 -32.84 -15.05
CA THR A 236 12.65 -32.12 -14.63
C THR A 236 12.76 -30.79 -15.38
N GLU A 237 12.52 -30.80 -16.70
CA GLU A 237 12.52 -29.60 -17.54
C GLU A 237 11.47 -28.57 -17.08
N ILE A 238 10.21 -28.99 -16.91
CA ILE A 238 9.15 -28.12 -16.38
C ILE A 238 9.54 -27.61 -14.98
N GLY A 239 10.04 -28.50 -14.13
CA GLY A 239 10.56 -28.20 -12.79
C GLY A 239 11.57 -27.05 -12.78
N THR A 240 12.56 -27.14 -13.68
CA THR A 240 13.61 -26.13 -13.83
C THR A 240 13.10 -24.82 -14.44
N ASN A 241 12.15 -24.88 -15.38
CA ASN A 241 11.56 -23.68 -15.98
C ASN A 241 10.77 -22.90 -14.94
N VAL A 242 9.92 -23.58 -14.16
CA VAL A 242 9.17 -22.96 -13.07
C VAL A 242 10.13 -22.40 -12.01
N LEU A 243 11.24 -23.06 -11.67
CA LEU A 243 12.26 -22.49 -10.76
C LEU A 243 12.83 -21.16 -11.27
N GLY A 244 13.04 -21.04 -12.58
CA GLY A 244 13.43 -19.79 -13.23
C GLY A 244 12.35 -18.72 -13.12
N ASP A 245 11.11 -19.08 -13.46
CA ASP A 245 9.99 -18.16 -13.51
C ASP A 245 9.53 -17.70 -12.12
N VAL A 246 9.67 -18.56 -11.10
CA VAL A 246 9.39 -18.24 -9.69
C VAL A 246 10.28 -17.11 -9.17
N LYS A 247 11.54 -17.01 -9.62
CA LYS A 247 12.36 -15.82 -9.33
C LYS A 247 11.72 -14.55 -9.87
N GLY A 248 11.12 -14.64 -11.06
CA GLY A 248 10.37 -13.57 -11.70
C GLY A 248 9.09 -13.14 -10.97
N ILE A 249 8.61 -13.90 -9.97
CA ILE A 249 7.53 -13.47 -9.07
C ILE A 249 8.04 -12.36 -8.16
N THR A 250 9.31 -12.38 -7.75
CA THR A 250 9.89 -11.31 -6.94
C THR A 250 9.86 -9.98 -7.66
N ASP A 251 10.09 -9.97 -8.98
CA ASP A 251 9.98 -8.77 -9.81
C ASP A 251 8.55 -8.24 -9.81
N VAL A 252 7.55 -9.12 -10.01
CA VAL A 252 6.13 -8.75 -9.96
C VAL A 252 5.75 -8.17 -8.60
N VAL A 253 6.26 -8.75 -7.52
CA VAL A 253 6.06 -8.24 -6.16
C VAL A 253 6.73 -6.87 -6.02
N LEU A 254 7.95 -6.69 -6.50
CA LEU A 254 8.68 -5.43 -6.42
C LEU A 254 7.96 -4.31 -7.18
N ASP A 255 7.51 -4.57 -8.40
CA ASP A 255 6.75 -3.63 -9.23
C ASP A 255 5.45 -3.20 -8.54
N LEU A 256 4.77 -4.15 -7.91
CA LEU A 256 3.58 -3.86 -7.13
C LEU A 256 3.90 -2.93 -5.93
N PHE A 257 5.03 -3.14 -5.23
CA PHE A 257 5.44 -2.25 -4.14
C PHE A 257 5.85 -0.86 -4.61
N THR A 258 6.58 -0.75 -5.71
CA THR A 258 7.04 0.55 -6.23
C THR A 258 5.85 1.39 -6.69
N GLU A 259 4.92 0.82 -7.45
CA GLU A 259 3.71 1.51 -7.91
C GLU A 259 2.85 2.02 -6.74
N ASN A 260 2.70 1.20 -5.71
CA ASN A 260 1.96 1.60 -4.51
C ASN A 260 2.71 2.64 -3.66
N ALA A 261 4.03 2.49 -3.50
CA ALA A 261 4.83 3.47 -2.78
C ALA A 261 4.77 4.84 -3.45
N GLU A 262 4.80 4.89 -4.79
CA GLU A 262 4.61 6.12 -5.56
C GLU A 262 3.22 6.72 -5.34
N THR A 263 2.16 5.91 -5.41
CA THR A 263 0.78 6.34 -5.17
C THR A 263 0.59 6.88 -3.75
N ALA A 264 1.12 6.19 -2.74
CA ALA A 264 1.06 6.62 -1.35
C ALA A 264 1.86 7.92 -1.12
N ASN A 265 3.02 8.06 -1.78
CA ASN A 265 3.81 9.28 -1.72
C ASN A 265 3.09 10.47 -2.37
N GLN A 266 2.49 10.27 -3.55
CA GLN A 266 1.67 11.30 -4.20
C GLN A 266 0.50 11.74 -3.32
N ILE A 267 -0.20 10.78 -2.69
CA ILE A 267 -1.31 11.07 -1.77
C ILE A 267 -0.85 11.88 -0.56
N THR A 268 0.32 11.56 -0.02
CA THR A 268 0.96 12.30 1.09
C THR A 268 1.38 13.70 0.66
N ILE A 269 1.97 13.86 -0.54
CA ILE A 269 2.36 15.16 -1.10
C ILE A 269 1.14 16.05 -1.30
N SER A 270 0.07 15.54 -1.93
CA SER A 270 -1.16 16.32 -2.13
C SER A 270 -1.80 16.72 -0.80
N ALA A 271 -1.80 15.83 0.20
CA ALA A 271 -2.29 16.15 1.54
C ALA A 271 -1.50 17.30 2.17
N LYS A 272 -0.17 17.24 2.13
CA LYS A 272 0.72 18.31 2.62
C LYS A 272 0.50 19.64 1.89
N ILE A 273 0.39 19.61 0.55
CA ILE A 273 0.13 20.80 -0.26
C ILE A 273 -1.21 21.44 0.16
N SER A 274 -2.28 20.65 0.32
CA SER A 274 -3.58 21.18 0.74
C SER A 274 -3.52 21.83 2.14
N LEU A 275 -2.74 21.25 3.05
CA LEU A 275 -2.54 21.78 4.40
C LEU A 275 -1.75 23.11 4.35
N TYR A 276 -0.67 23.18 3.57
CA TYR A 276 0.11 24.41 3.40
C TYR A 276 -0.72 25.53 2.79
N ILE A 277 -1.49 25.25 1.74
CA ILE A 277 -2.40 26.23 1.13
C ILE A 277 -3.40 26.74 2.17
N SER A 278 -3.97 25.85 2.97
CA SER A 278 -4.93 26.21 4.02
C SER A 278 -4.32 27.12 5.09
N ILE A 279 -3.09 26.85 5.53
CA ILE A 279 -2.36 27.69 6.49
C ILE A 279 -2.11 29.08 5.91
N VAL A 280 -1.65 29.16 4.65
CA VAL A 280 -1.40 30.44 3.97
C VAL A 280 -2.67 31.27 3.87
N ILE A 281 -3.81 30.66 3.54
CA ILE A 281 -5.10 31.35 3.47
C ILE A 281 -5.49 31.93 4.83
N VAL A 282 -5.35 31.18 5.92
CA VAL A 282 -5.66 31.68 7.28
C VAL A 282 -4.75 32.83 7.68
N LEU A 283 -3.46 32.75 7.37
CA LEU A 283 -2.51 33.84 7.65
C LEU A 283 -2.88 35.12 6.89
N ILE A 284 -3.19 35.02 5.59
CA ILE A 284 -3.60 36.16 4.77
C ILE A 284 -4.88 36.78 5.34
N LEU A 285 -5.89 35.97 5.65
CA LEU A 285 -7.15 36.46 6.21
C LEU A 285 -6.96 37.08 7.60
N GLY A 286 -6.08 36.52 8.44
CA GLY A 286 -5.72 37.09 9.73
C GLY A 286 -5.10 38.49 9.60
N ILE A 287 -4.18 38.67 8.65
CA ILE A 287 -3.57 39.97 8.34
C ILE A 287 -4.64 40.95 7.85
N VAL A 288 -5.48 40.53 6.92
CA VAL A 288 -6.56 41.34 6.35
C VAL A 288 -7.53 41.81 7.45
N PHE A 289 -8.02 40.90 8.30
CA PHE A 289 -8.93 41.27 9.39
C PHE A 289 -8.28 42.18 10.42
N THR A 290 -7.03 41.91 10.79
CA THR A 290 -6.27 42.77 11.72
C THR A 290 -6.15 44.19 11.17
N TYR A 291 -5.83 44.32 9.87
CA TYR A 291 -5.74 45.61 9.20
C TYR A 291 -7.08 46.36 9.18
N PHE A 292 -8.18 45.69 8.80
CA PHE A 292 -9.52 46.30 8.77
C PHE A 292 -10.04 46.68 10.16
N ILE A 293 -9.78 45.87 11.19
CA ILE A 293 -10.09 46.19 12.59
C ILE A 293 -9.30 47.43 13.01
N GLY A 294 -7.99 47.48 12.74
CA GLY A 294 -7.14 48.62 13.08
C GLY A 294 -7.63 49.94 12.47
N LEU A 295 -8.07 49.91 11.20
CA LEU A 295 -8.62 51.10 10.53
C LEU A 295 -10.02 51.49 11.00
N SER A 296 -10.89 50.50 11.25
CA SER A 296 -12.30 50.76 11.54
C SER A 296 -12.58 51.04 13.02
N ILE A 297 -11.74 50.54 13.93
CA ILE A 297 -11.91 50.65 15.39
C ILE A 297 -10.76 51.44 16.01
N THR A 298 -9.53 50.94 15.95
CA THR A 298 -8.37 51.51 16.67
C THR A 298 -8.08 52.96 16.30
N LYS A 299 -8.02 53.26 15.00
CA LYS A 299 -7.69 54.62 14.52
C LYS A 299 -8.75 55.67 14.95
N PRO A 300 -10.07 55.45 14.79
CA PRO A 300 -11.10 56.36 15.29
C PRO A 300 -11.13 56.49 16.82
N ILE A 301 -10.95 55.40 17.58
CA ILE A 301 -10.88 55.47 19.04
C ILE A 301 -9.72 56.38 19.48
N ASN A 302 -8.54 56.23 18.85
CA ASN A 302 -7.40 57.10 19.14
C ASN A 302 -7.69 58.58 18.83
N LYS A 303 -8.51 58.88 17.81
CA LYS A 303 -8.98 60.26 17.56
C LYS A 303 -9.89 60.75 18.68
N SER A 304 -10.85 59.94 19.13
CA SER A 304 -11.73 60.28 20.26
C SER A 304 -10.92 60.55 21.54
N VAL A 305 -9.91 59.74 21.82
CA VAL A 305 -8.98 59.95 22.95
C VAL A 305 -8.21 61.27 22.80
N HIS A 306 -7.78 61.61 21.59
CA HIS A 306 -7.08 62.88 21.33
C HIS A 306 -7.98 64.09 21.63
N ILE A 307 -9.22 64.09 21.16
CA ILE A 307 -10.19 65.17 21.46
C ILE A 307 -10.43 65.28 22.97
N ALA A 308 -10.66 64.16 23.65
CA ALA A 308 -10.92 64.17 25.09
C ALA A 308 -9.75 64.79 25.86
N ARG A 309 -8.50 64.55 25.44
CA ARG A 309 -7.32 65.20 26.01
C ARG A 309 -7.30 66.71 25.75
N LYS A 310 -7.69 67.17 24.55
CA LYS A 310 -7.81 68.61 24.24
C LYS A 310 -8.83 69.30 25.13
N ILE A 311 -10.03 68.73 25.25
CA ILE A 311 -11.08 69.22 26.16
C ILE A 311 -10.54 69.30 27.58
N ALA A 312 -9.88 68.25 28.07
CA ALA A 312 -9.32 68.23 29.43
C ALA A 312 -8.23 69.29 29.66
N SER A 313 -7.48 69.67 28.62
CA SER A 313 -6.52 70.79 28.67
C SER A 313 -7.14 72.18 28.49
N GLY A 314 -8.46 72.28 28.32
CA GLY A 314 -9.17 73.54 28.10
C GLY A 314 -9.19 74.03 26.65
N ASP A 315 -8.68 73.24 25.69
CA ASP A 315 -8.81 73.53 24.25
C ASP A 315 -10.16 72.98 23.75
N LEU A 316 -11.14 73.88 23.63
CA LEU A 316 -12.51 73.57 23.20
C LEU A 316 -12.77 73.97 21.74
N THR A 317 -11.72 74.14 20.94
CA THR A 317 -11.82 74.64 19.55
C THR A 317 -12.07 73.53 18.52
N GLU A 318 -11.74 72.27 18.85
CA GLU A 318 -11.91 71.15 17.93
C GLU A 318 -13.30 70.49 18.02
N ILE A 319 -13.98 70.42 16.87
CA ILE A 319 -15.22 69.66 16.67
C ILE A 319 -14.99 68.65 15.55
N ILE A 320 -15.21 67.36 15.82
CA ILE A 320 -15.08 66.32 14.79
C ILE A 320 -16.44 66.07 14.14
N LYS A 321 -16.52 66.32 12.84
CA LYS A 321 -17.64 65.84 12.02
C LYS A 321 -17.53 64.33 11.84
N THR A 322 -18.60 63.61 12.16
CA THR A 322 -18.69 62.17 11.96
C THR A 322 -19.93 61.82 11.15
N GLU A 323 -19.75 61.02 10.12
CA GLU A 323 -20.83 60.42 9.32
C GLU A 323 -21.10 58.96 9.75
N ARG A 324 -20.42 58.49 10.80
CA ARG A 324 -20.55 57.11 11.27
C ARG A 324 -21.84 56.92 12.06
N ASN A 325 -22.45 55.76 11.84
CA ASN A 325 -23.67 55.32 12.53
C ASN A 325 -23.43 54.16 13.51
N ASP A 326 -22.18 53.90 13.90
CA ASP A 326 -21.79 52.90 14.89
C ASP A 326 -21.46 53.52 16.26
N GLU A 327 -21.10 52.70 17.24
CA GLU A 327 -20.84 53.15 18.62
C GLU A 327 -19.71 54.19 18.70
N ILE A 328 -18.78 54.18 17.74
CA ILE A 328 -17.72 55.20 17.64
C ILE A 328 -18.30 56.54 17.17
N GLY A 329 -19.25 56.51 16.23
CA GLY A 329 -20.00 57.70 15.83
C GLY A 329 -20.74 58.31 17.01
N ASP A 330 -21.39 57.48 17.83
CA ASP A 330 -22.10 57.92 19.02
C ASP A 330 -21.15 58.50 20.09
N LEU A 331 -19.98 57.89 20.28
CA LEU A 331 -18.93 58.43 21.15
C LEU A 331 -18.45 59.81 20.69
N ILE A 332 -18.21 60.00 19.40
CA ILE A 332 -17.77 61.29 18.85
C ILE A 332 -18.86 62.36 19.04
N LYS A 333 -20.13 62.02 18.79
CA LYS A 333 -21.26 62.93 19.01
C LYS A 333 -21.35 63.36 20.49
N ALA A 334 -21.19 62.42 21.43
CA ALA A 334 -21.19 62.72 22.86
C ALA A 334 -20.04 63.65 23.26
N LEU A 335 -18.82 63.42 22.73
CA LEU A 335 -17.68 64.31 22.97
C LEU A 335 -17.92 65.73 22.44
N ASN A 336 -18.51 65.87 21.26
CA ASN A 336 -18.85 67.19 20.71
C ASN A 336 -19.88 67.93 21.59
N LEU A 337 -20.89 67.23 22.11
CA LEU A 337 -21.86 67.82 23.04
C LEU A 337 -21.20 68.30 24.34
N ILE A 338 -20.23 67.54 24.86
CA ILE A 338 -19.44 67.96 26.03
C ILE A 338 -18.65 69.23 25.71
N THR A 339 -17.98 69.30 24.56
CA THR A 339 -17.26 70.51 24.13
C THR A 339 -18.19 71.72 24.04
N GLU A 340 -19.35 71.56 23.40
CA GLU A 340 -20.33 72.64 23.22
C GLU A 340 -20.88 73.12 24.57
N SER A 341 -21.27 72.20 25.45
CA SER A 341 -21.76 72.53 26.79
C SER A 341 -20.68 73.24 27.62
N THR A 342 -19.42 72.79 27.54
CA THR A 342 -18.32 73.41 28.27
C THR A 342 -18.03 74.81 27.74
N ASN A 343 -18.01 75.01 26.42
CA ASN A 343 -17.88 76.32 25.78
C ASN A 343 -18.97 77.28 26.23
N LYS A 344 -20.22 76.82 26.29
CA LYS A 344 -21.36 77.62 26.76
C LYS A 344 -21.20 78.05 28.21
N VAL A 345 -20.77 77.13 29.09
CA VAL A 345 -20.50 77.45 30.50
C VAL A 345 -19.37 78.49 30.64
N ILE A 346 -18.26 78.31 29.91
CA ILE A 346 -17.14 79.29 29.91
C ILE A 346 -17.59 80.65 29.36
N GLY A 347 -18.41 80.65 28.31
CA GLY A 347 -19.02 81.87 27.75
C GLY A 347 -19.87 82.62 28.79
N ASN A 348 -20.75 81.92 29.49
CA ASN A 348 -21.58 82.49 30.55
C ASN A 348 -20.73 83.03 31.72
N ILE A 349 -19.64 82.33 32.10
CA ILE A 349 -18.70 82.80 33.13
C ILE A 349 -18.00 84.08 32.67
N LYS A 350 -17.54 84.14 31.41
CA LYS A 350 -16.90 85.33 30.84
C LYS A 350 -17.86 86.53 30.81
N GLU A 351 -19.12 86.31 30.41
CA GLU A 351 -20.15 87.35 30.42
C GLU A 351 -20.43 87.85 31.84
N SER A 352 -20.58 86.94 32.80
CA SER A 352 -20.76 87.28 34.23
C SER A 352 -19.55 88.06 34.77
N ALA A 353 -18.33 87.68 34.42
CA ALA A 353 -17.11 88.38 34.82
C ALA A 353 -17.03 89.80 34.22
N ASN A 354 -17.44 89.98 32.96
CA ASN A 354 -17.53 91.30 32.34
C ASN A 354 -18.58 92.17 33.04
N GLN A 355 -19.77 91.63 33.34
CA GLN A 355 -20.81 92.35 34.08
C GLN A 355 -20.32 92.77 35.49
N ILE A 356 -19.59 91.90 36.19
CA ILE A 356 -18.96 92.22 37.49
C ILE A 356 -17.90 93.32 37.31
N GLY A 357 -17.09 93.24 36.25
CA GLY A 357 -16.09 94.26 35.91
C GLY A 357 -16.71 95.63 35.68
N ASP A 358 -17.75 95.70 34.84
CA ASP A 358 -18.51 96.92 34.56
C ASP A 358 -19.18 97.49 35.82
N ALA A 359 -19.77 96.62 36.65
CA ALA A 359 -20.35 97.01 37.93
C ALA A 359 -19.29 97.55 38.91
N SER A 360 -18.09 96.97 38.92
CA SER A 360 -16.97 97.42 39.75
C SER A 360 -16.44 98.78 39.28
N LEU A 361 -16.33 99.01 37.96
CA LEU A 361 -15.98 100.33 37.41
C LEU A 361 -17.03 101.38 37.77
N LYS A 362 -18.30 101.04 37.68
CA LYS A 362 -19.41 101.93 38.07
C LYS A 362 -19.38 102.24 39.57
N LEU A 363 -19.13 101.25 40.43
CA LEU A 363 -18.96 101.44 41.87
C LEU A 363 -17.75 102.32 42.20
N ASN A 364 -16.62 102.14 41.51
CA ASN A 364 -15.44 102.96 41.70
C ASN A 364 -15.70 104.41 41.28
N SER A 365 -16.36 104.63 40.13
CA SER A 365 -16.80 105.96 39.69
C SER A 365 -17.71 106.62 40.73
N ASN A 366 -18.73 105.90 41.23
CA ASN A 366 -19.63 106.41 42.27
C ASN A 366 -18.89 106.71 43.58
N SER A 367 -17.89 105.88 43.94
CA SER A 367 -17.08 106.10 45.14
C SER A 367 -16.16 107.32 45.00
N GLN A 368 -15.60 107.55 43.81
CA GLN A 368 -14.84 108.77 43.50
C GLN A 368 -15.74 110.01 43.55
N GLU A 369 -16.95 109.94 42.97
CA GLU A 369 -17.94 111.00 43.00
C GLU A 369 -18.40 111.33 44.43
N LEU A 370 -18.60 110.29 45.26
CA LEU A 370 -18.91 110.44 46.69
C LEU A 370 -17.73 111.01 47.49
N SER A 371 -16.50 110.62 47.16
CA SER A 371 -15.28 111.16 47.77
C SER A 371 -15.06 112.62 47.39
N SER A 372 -15.35 113.03 46.15
CA SER A 372 -15.34 114.44 45.76
C SER A 372 -16.47 115.21 46.45
N GLY A 373 -17.67 114.64 46.52
CA GLY A 373 -18.80 115.27 47.20
C GLY A 373 -18.62 115.41 48.73
N SER A 374 -17.84 114.52 49.35
CA SER A 374 -17.47 114.62 50.78
C SER A 374 -16.32 115.59 51.05
N ASN A 375 -15.55 115.99 50.02
CA ASN A 375 -14.53 117.04 50.13
C ASN A 375 -15.09 118.45 49.82
N GLU A 376 -16.28 118.54 49.23
CA GLU A 376 -17.01 119.79 48.95
C GLU A 376 -18.01 120.19 50.05
N GLN A 377 -18.17 119.37 51.10
CA GLN A 377 -18.89 119.67 52.34
C GLN A 377 -17.91 119.98 53.46
#